data_AF-A0A560VIQ8-F1
#
_entry.id   AF-A0A560VIQ8-F1
#
_cell.length_a   1.000
_cell.length_b   1.000
_cell.length_c   1.000
_cell.angle_alpha   90.00
_cell.angle_beta   90.00
_cell.angle_gamma   90.00
#
_symmetry.space_group_name_H-M   'P 1'
#
loop_
_entity.id
_entity.type
_entity.pdbx_description
1 polymer ?
#
loop_
_entity_poly.entity_id
_entity_poly.type
_entity_poly.pdbx_seq_one_letter_code
_entity_poly.pdbx_strand_id
1 'polypeptide(L)'
;MSHLKFNVPMDLITTDAGLSKYEEFLHLVCNKLVVRGGYGGLAPILPFSYHRYMPQEWVLAERFSGLEIDSTAHLQKRDYDPVSYEGDSTEAMTAFYPDLHPGAKVARWGFIKGVNWYTILGELFIDRLGGEDAIREKLDRPDIHIERANACLMIRAGDFPRLGAPEEGLPEPYVFVNSVLRVLRDPKPDALHTYIPDLPSADVKNTCAWAARFDLPDAPPIPEPPTIVPQPMKREPARRSVRGGSPCPEAGWWLTPAKPGSRRYFEAGEIMPVIEGSSWGTTSWHWSPDENR
;
A
#
# COMPACT_ATOMS: atom_id res chain seq x y z
N MET A 1 16.72 -4.63 8.96
CA MET A 1 15.56 -5.39 8.43
C MET A 1 15.94 -6.79 7.94
N SER A 2 15.10 -7.80 8.22
CA SER A 2 15.20 -9.18 7.72
C SER A 2 14.24 -9.39 6.53
N HIS A 3 14.45 -10.44 5.73
CA HIS A 3 13.63 -10.77 4.56
C HIS A 3 13.37 -12.27 4.52
N LEU A 4 12.17 -12.65 4.09
CA LEU A 4 11.74 -14.03 3.85
C LEU A 4 11.16 -14.11 2.44
N LYS A 5 11.54 -15.16 1.70
CA LYS A 5 11.00 -15.49 0.37
C LYS A 5 10.61 -16.96 0.36
N PHE A 6 9.43 -17.23 -0.16
CA PHE A 6 8.88 -18.57 -0.27
C PHE A 6 8.52 -18.84 -1.72
N ASN A 7 8.97 -19.97 -2.25
CA ASN A 7 8.46 -20.51 -3.50
C ASN A 7 7.53 -21.66 -3.13
N VAL A 8 6.29 -21.59 -3.55
CA VAL A 8 5.27 -22.61 -3.29
C VAL A 8 4.85 -23.30 -4.59
N PRO A 9 4.33 -24.53 -4.53
CA PRO A 9 3.87 -25.20 -5.74
C PRO A 9 2.63 -24.49 -6.32
N MET A 10 2.47 -24.57 -7.64
CA MET A 10 1.40 -23.88 -8.38
C MET A 10 -0.01 -24.37 -8.00
N ASP A 11 -0.14 -25.58 -7.45
CA ASP A 11 -1.44 -26.14 -7.02
C ASP A 11 -2.12 -25.29 -5.93
N LEU A 12 -1.33 -24.53 -5.15
CA LEU A 12 -1.81 -23.59 -4.16
C LEU A 12 -2.58 -22.40 -4.74
N ILE A 13 -2.51 -22.16 -6.05
CA ILE A 13 -3.17 -21.01 -6.69
C ILE A 13 -4.08 -21.41 -7.85
N THR A 14 -4.19 -22.71 -8.16
CA THR A 14 -5.00 -23.24 -9.26
C THR A 14 -6.21 -24.05 -8.80
N THR A 15 -6.39 -24.22 -7.47
CA THR A 15 -7.52 -24.93 -6.88
C THR A 15 -8.03 -24.18 -5.65
N ASP A 16 -9.34 -24.25 -5.36
CA ASP A 16 -9.91 -23.58 -4.18
C ASP A 16 -9.26 -24.05 -2.87
N ALA A 17 -9.06 -25.37 -2.74
CA ALA A 17 -8.40 -25.95 -1.56
C ALA A 17 -6.91 -25.54 -1.46
N GLY A 18 -6.25 -25.35 -2.60
CA GLY A 18 -4.90 -24.80 -2.66
C GLY A 18 -4.86 -23.34 -2.21
N LEU A 19 -5.79 -22.53 -2.69
CA LEU A 19 -5.90 -21.11 -2.37
C LEU A 19 -6.15 -20.90 -0.88
N SER A 20 -7.05 -21.67 -0.28
CA SER A 20 -7.27 -21.62 1.18
C SER A 20 -5.99 -21.94 1.96
N LYS A 21 -5.18 -22.91 1.51
CA LYS A 21 -3.89 -23.21 2.16
C LYS A 21 -2.86 -22.10 1.97
N TYR A 22 -2.85 -21.46 0.81
CA TYR A 22 -1.98 -20.31 0.56
C TYR A 22 -2.31 -19.15 1.53
N GLU A 23 -3.60 -18.88 1.71
CA GLU A 23 -4.09 -17.85 2.63
C GLU A 23 -3.81 -18.21 4.10
N GLU A 24 -4.06 -19.45 4.52
CA GLU A 24 -3.68 -19.94 5.85
C GLU A 24 -2.19 -19.76 6.12
N PHE A 25 -1.34 -20.04 5.13
CA PHE A 25 0.10 -19.83 5.23
C PHE A 25 0.46 -18.35 5.35
N LEU A 26 -0.13 -17.48 4.53
CA LEU A 26 0.10 -16.03 4.62
C LEU A 26 -0.35 -15.47 5.98
N HIS A 27 -1.51 -15.88 6.48
CA HIS A 27 -1.98 -15.52 7.82
C HIS A 27 -1.02 -16.00 8.90
N LEU A 28 -0.51 -17.23 8.81
CA LEU A 28 0.45 -17.75 9.77
C LEU A 28 1.70 -16.85 9.81
N VAL A 29 2.28 -16.52 8.65
CA VAL A 29 3.48 -15.69 8.57
C VAL A 29 3.19 -14.27 9.09
N CYS A 30 2.13 -13.63 8.59
CA CYS A 30 1.80 -12.25 8.92
C CYS A 30 1.36 -12.08 10.38
N ASN A 31 0.68 -13.07 10.98
CA ASN A 31 0.31 -13.01 12.40
C ASN A 31 1.49 -13.25 13.36
N LYS A 32 2.55 -13.93 12.90
CA LYS A 32 3.73 -14.23 13.72
C LYS A 32 4.81 -13.18 13.65
N LEU A 33 4.79 -12.32 12.63
CA LEU A 33 5.83 -11.34 12.35
C LEU A 33 5.27 -9.92 12.36
N VAL A 34 6.12 -8.96 12.71
CA VAL A 34 5.84 -7.54 12.46
C VAL A 34 6.29 -7.24 11.03
N VAL A 35 5.43 -7.57 10.06
CA VAL A 35 5.75 -7.41 8.63
C VAL A 35 5.79 -5.92 8.29
N ARG A 36 6.91 -5.47 7.70
CA ARG A 36 7.04 -4.08 7.26
C ARG A 36 6.36 -3.84 5.92
N GLY A 37 6.49 -4.79 5.02
CA GLY A 37 5.80 -4.84 3.74
C GLY A 37 6.25 -6.06 2.94
N GLY A 38 5.61 -6.31 1.82
CA GLY A 38 5.94 -7.42 0.93
C GLY A 38 4.93 -7.57 -0.20
N TYR A 39 5.13 -8.61 -1.00
CA TYR A 39 4.27 -8.93 -2.13
C TYR A 39 4.20 -10.44 -2.33
N GLY A 40 3.17 -10.88 -3.04
CA GLY A 40 2.99 -12.26 -3.50
C GLY A 40 2.42 -12.26 -4.91
N GLY A 41 2.88 -13.19 -5.74
CA GLY A 41 2.51 -13.24 -7.15
C GLY A 41 3.33 -14.28 -7.91
N LEU A 42 3.32 -14.16 -9.23
CA LEU A 42 4.10 -15.03 -10.12
C LEU A 42 5.49 -14.43 -10.35
N ALA A 43 6.53 -15.24 -10.26
CA ALA A 43 7.90 -14.87 -10.57
C ALA A 43 8.62 -16.06 -11.23
N PRO A 44 9.61 -15.84 -12.09
CA PRO A 44 10.45 -16.93 -12.57
C PRO A 44 11.35 -17.43 -11.44
N ILE A 45 11.41 -18.75 -11.26
CA ILE A 45 12.37 -19.36 -10.33
C ILE A 45 13.69 -19.55 -11.07
N LEU A 46 14.67 -18.70 -10.76
CA LEU A 46 16.01 -18.75 -11.34
C LEU A 46 16.91 -19.76 -10.61
N PRO A 47 17.92 -20.34 -11.30
CA PRO A 47 18.89 -21.23 -10.66
C PRO A 47 19.79 -20.48 -9.67
N PHE A 48 20.61 -21.21 -8.90
CA PHE A 48 21.55 -20.61 -7.93
C PHE A 48 22.43 -19.49 -8.54
N SER A 49 22.85 -19.65 -9.80
CA SER A 49 23.58 -18.63 -10.57
C SER A 49 22.66 -17.57 -11.21
N TYR A 50 21.61 -17.15 -10.50
CA TYR A 50 20.55 -16.26 -10.99
C TYR A 50 21.08 -14.96 -11.61
N HIS A 51 22.22 -14.45 -11.14
CA HIS A 51 22.89 -13.27 -11.70
C HIS A 51 23.25 -13.40 -13.19
N ARG A 52 23.35 -14.63 -13.73
CA ARG A 52 23.54 -14.85 -15.17
C ARG A 52 22.24 -14.88 -15.97
N TYR A 53 21.12 -15.01 -15.26
CA TYR A 53 19.79 -15.24 -15.84
C TYR A 53 18.81 -14.09 -15.59
N MET A 54 19.27 -13.01 -14.97
CA MET A 54 18.53 -11.76 -14.83
C MET A 54 18.02 -11.20 -16.16
N PRO A 55 18.77 -11.23 -17.28
CA PRO A 55 18.26 -10.76 -18.57
C PRO A 55 17.03 -11.54 -19.05
N GLN A 56 16.96 -12.84 -18.76
CA GLN A 56 15.80 -13.69 -19.09
C GLN A 56 14.60 -13.36 -18.19
N GLU A 57 14.82 -13.10 -16.89
CA GLU A 57 13.78 -12.57 -16.02
C GLU A 57 13.25 -11.23 -16.53
N TRP A 58 14.12 -10.34 -17.01
CA TRP A 58 13.72 -9.07 -17.63
C TRP A 58 12.86 -9.28 -18.87
N VAL A 59 13.29 -10.10 -19.83
CA VAL A 59 12.51 -10.40 -21.05
C VAL A 59 11.12 -10.93 -20.72
N LEU A 60 11.00 -11.77 -19.68
CA LEU A 60 9.71 -12.27 -19.23
C LEU A 60 8.87 -11.16 -18.57
N ALA A 61 9.45 -10.34 -17.69
CA ALA A 61 8.74 -9.27 -16.99
C ALA A 61 8.36 -8.09 -17.90
N GLU A 62 9.11 -7.85 -18.97
CA GLU A 62 8.77 -6.89 -20.02
C GLU A 62 7.55 -7.34 -20.81
N ARG A 63 7.44 -8.65 -21.08
CA ARG A 63 6.29 -9.22 -21.79
C ARG A 63 5.07 -9.38 -20.89
N PHE A 64 5.26 -9.86 -19.66
CA PHE A 64 4.19 -10.27 -18.75
C PHE A 64 4.11 -9.31 -17.57
N SER A 65 3.20 -8.34 -17.66
CA SER A 65 3.11 -7.24 -16.68
C SER A 65 2.80 -7.69 -15.26
N GLY A 66 2.16 -8.84 -15.07
CA GLY A 66 1.90 -9.41 -13.75
C GLY A 66 3.10 -10.16 -13.14
N LEU A 67 4.17 -10.38 -13.90
CA LEU A 67 5.34 -11.10 -13.44
C LEU A 67 6.25 -10.20 -12.60
N GLU A 68 6.66 -10.73 -11.46
CA GLU A 68 7.55 -10.09 -10.50
C GLU A 68 9.02 -10.29 -10.87
N ILE A 69 9.84 -9.26 -10.64
CA ILE A 69 11.30 -9.31 -10.84
C ILE A 69 11.97 -9.61 -9.50
N ASP A 70 12.25 -10.86 -9.20
CA ASP A 70 12.47 -11.32 -7.82
C ASP A 70 13.88 -11.92 -7.58
N SER A 71 14.77 -11.80 -8.57
CA SER A 71 16.16 -12.31 -8.48
C SER A 71 16.99 -11.63 -7.38
N THR A 72 16.78 -10.35 -7.11
CA THR A 72 17.54 -9.56 -6.13
C THR A 72 16.70 -9.10 -4.92
N ALA A 73 15.55 -9.72 -4.64
CA ALA A 73 14.63 -9.30 -3.58
C ALA A 73 15.28 -9.03 -2.21
N HIS A 74 16.33 -9.80 -1.89
CA HIS A 74 17.13 -9.66 -0.67
C HIS A 74 17.91 -8.32 -0.55
N LEU A 75 18.17 -7.63 -1.67
CA LEU A 75 18.77 -6.29 -1.71
C LEU A 75 17.72 -5.20 -1.47
N GLN A 76 16.49 -5.42 -1.93
CA GLN A 76 15.35 -4.48 -1.83
C GLN A 76 14.81 -4.31 -0.41
N LYS A 77 15.22 -5.15 0.55
CA LYS A 77 14.80 -5.01 1.95
C LYS A 77 15.10 -3.63 2.54
N ARG A 78 16.08 -2.89 1.99
CA ARG A 78 16.43 -1.54 2.41
C ARG A 78 15.39 -0.51 1.99
N ASP A 79 14.67 -0.77 0.90
CA ASP A 79 13.64 0.14 0.38
C ASP A 79 12.51 0.24 1.39
N TYR A 80 12.17 -0.85 2.08
CA TYR A 80 11.14 -0.89 3.12
C TYR A 80 11.60 -0.36 4.49
N ASP A 81 12.89 -0.09 4.68
CA ASP A 81 13.53 0.17 5.98
C ASP A 81 13.75 1.68 6.19
N PRO A 82 12.79 2.41 6.81
CA PRO A 82 12.94 3.83 7.06
C PRO A 82 14.05 4.11 8.06
N VAL A 83 14.73 5.23 7.88
CA VAL A 83 15.74 5.73 8.82
C VAL A 83 15.67 7.23 8.87
N SER A 84 15.74 7.76 10.09
CA SER A 84 15.91 9.19 10.32
C SER A 84 17.08 9.46 11.27
N TYR A 85 17.57 10.69 11.28
CA TYR A 85 18.75 11.08 12.05
C TYR A 85 18.72 12.55 12.45
N GLU A 86 19.50 12.89 13.48
CA GLU A 86 19.88 14.26 13.80
C GLU A 86 21.36 14.47 13.48
N GLY A 87 21.77 15.72 13.25
CA GLY A 87 23.13 16.10 12.86
C GLY A 87 23.19 16.72 11.46
N ASP A 88 24.40 16.99 10.98
CA ASP A 88 24.60 17.76 9.76
C ASP A 88 24.38 16.92 8.50
N SER A 89 24.97 15.71 8.46
CA SER A 89 24.87 14.74 7.35
C SER A 89 24.75 13.30 7.87
N THR A 90 24.54 12.36 6.95
CA THR A 90 24.55 10.93 7.27
C THR A 90 25.95 10.41 7.67
N GLU A 91 27.02 11.17 7.44
CA GLU A 91 28.37 10.83 7.92
C GLU A 91 28.72 11.52 9.26
N ALA A 92 27.93 12.53 9.66
CA ALA A 92 28.14 13.34 10.86
C ALA A 92 26.83 13.42 11.69
N MET A 93 26.31 12.26 12.07
CA MET A 93 25.08 12.15 12.87
C MET A 93 25.34 12.42 14.35
N THR A 94 24.45 13.17 14.99
CA THR A 94 24.39 13.30 16.46
C THR A 94 23.41 12.29 17.08
N ALA A 95 22.42 11.83 16.32
CA ALA A 95 21.52 10.74 16.70
C ALA A 95 21.07 9.95 15.46
N PHE A 96 20.81 8.65 15.64
CA PHE A 96 20.32 7.75 14.60
C PHE A 96 19.06 7.04 15.09
N TYR A 97 18.02 7.00 14.25
CA TYR A 97 16.77 6.32 14.55
C TYR A 97 16.50 5.25 13.47
N PRO A 98 16.29 3.98 13.87
CA PRO A 98 15.94 2.89 12.95
C PRO A 98 14.48 2.96 12.44
N ASP A 99 13.84 4.13 12.58
CA ASP A 99 12.48 4.45 12.15
C ASP A 99 12.40 5.96 11.83
N LEU A 100 11.23 6.44 11.40
CA LEU A 100 10.97 7.86 11.19
C LEU A 100 10.61 8.57 12.50
N HIS A 101 11.58 9.24 13.11
CA HIS A 101 11.40 10.05 14.29
C HIS A 101 10.94 11.46 13.90
N PRO A 102 9.76 11.92 14.35
CA PRO A 102 9.24 13.26 14.02
C PRO A 102 10.26 14.37 14.27
N GLY A 103 10.41 15.28 13.30
CA GLY A 103 11.37 16.39 13.35
C GLY A 103 12.82 16.05 12.99
N ALA A 104 13.19 14.76 12.90
CA ALA A 104 14.51 14.35 12.46
C ALA A 104 14.66 14.43 10.93
N LYS A 105 15.91 14.50 10.43
CA LYS A 105 16.19 14.43 8.99
C LYS A 105 15.94 13.01 8.47
N VAL A 106 15.39 12.90 7.27
CA VAL A 106 15.16 11.60 6.60
C VAL A 106 16.46 11.13 5.95
N ALA A 107 16.95 9.95 6.34
CA ALA A 107 18.02 9.26 5.62
C ALA A 107 17.47 8.23 4.64
N ARG A 108 16.41 7.50 5.04
CA ARG A 108 15.63 6.63 4.17
C ARG A 108 14.16 6.82 4.49
N TRP A 109 13.35 7.08 3.48
CA TRP A 109 11.93 7.28 3.69
C TRP A 109 11.19 5.98 3.92
N GLY A 110 11.55 4.90 3.22
CA GLY A 110 10.76 3.68 3.22
C GLY A 110 9.75 3.69 2.07
N PHE A 111 9.75 2.65 1.24
CA PHE A 111 8.93 2.52 0.04
C PHE A 111 8.48 1.07 -0.13
N ILE A 112 7.37 0.88 -0.84
CA ILE A 112 7.02 -0.42 -1.39
C ILE A 112 7.65 -0.54 -2.79
N LYS A 113 7.98 -1.77 -3.19
CA LYS A 113 8.48 -2.03 -4.55
C LYS A 113 7.42 -1.73 -5.61
N GLY A 114 6.17 -2.09 -5.33
CA GLY A 114 5.03 -1.95 -6.22
C GLY A 114 3.87 -2.84 -5.80
N VAL A 115 2.93 -3.06 -6.72
CA VAL A 115 1.75 -3.88 -6.52
C VAL A 115 1.88 -5.19 -7.28
N ASN A 116 1.37 -6.27 -6.70
CA ASN A 116 1.19 -7.57 -7.34
C ASN A 116 -0.09 -8.24 -6.78
N TRP A 117 -0.34 -9.52 -7.11
CA TRP A 117 -1.54 -10.27 -6.68
C TRP A 117 -1.82 -10.11 -5.18
N TYR A 118 -0.80 -10.27 -4.34
CA TYR A 118 -0.82 -9.80 -2.96
C TYR A 118 0.13 -8.62 -2.81
N THR A 119 -0.33 -7.59 -2.11
CA THR A 119 0.50 -6.50 -1.60
C THR A 119 0.28 -6.41 -0.09
N ILE A 120 1.37 -6.52 0.68
CA ILE A 120 1.34 -6.51 2.14
C ILE A 120 1.91 -5.17 2.62
N LEU A 121 1.12 -4.44 3.40
CA LEU A 121 1.48 -3.13 3.95
C LEU A 121 1.59 -3.22 5.46
N GLY A 122 2.75 -2.93 6.03
CA GLY A 122 2.87 -2.73 7.48
C GLY A 122 2.37 -1.35 7.91
N GLU A 123 2.20 -1.13 9.22
CA GLU A 123 1.67 0.11 9.82
C GLU A 123 2.20 1.41 9.19
N LEU A 124 3.52 1.49 8.94
CA LEU A 124 4.14 2.66 8.30
C LEU A 124 3.43 3.10 7.01
N PHE A 125 3.14 2.13 6.14
CA PHE A 125 2.53 2.38 4.85
C PHE A 125 1.02 2.57 4.95
N ILE A 126 0.38 1.88 5.91
CA ILE A 126 -1.03 2.04 6.23
C ILE A 126 -1.29 3.48 6.68
N ASP A 127 -0.48 3.99 7.60
CA ASP A 127 -0.62 5.33 8.16
C ASP A 127 -0.47 6.43 7.10
N ARG A 128 0.45 6.26 6.16
CA ARG A 128 0.68 7.19 5.04
C ARG A 128 -0.50 7.28 4.07
N LEU A 129 -1.30 6.22 3.96
CA LEU A 129 -2.51 6.21 3.14
C LEU A 129 -3.76 6.72 3.87
N GLY A 130 -3.62 7.09 5.14
CA GLY A 130 -4.72 7.59 5.96
C GLY A 130 -5.27 6.60 6.98
N GLY A 131 -4.67 5.40 7.11
CA GLY A 131 -5.17 4.33 7.95
C GLY A 131 -5.94 3.26 7.18
N GLU A 132 -6.28 2.16 7.87
CA GLU A 132 -6.98 1.01 7.29
C GLU A 132 -8.33 1.38 6.67
N ASP A 133 -9.14 2.17 7.36
CA ASP A 133 -10.48 2.58 6.88
C ASP A 133 -10.40 3.34 5.55
N ALA A 134 -9.43 4.26 5.42
CA ALA A 134 -9.23 5.02 4.18
C ALA A 134 -8.76 4.14 3.02
N ILE A 135 -7.98 3.09 3.30
CA ILE A 135 -7.57 2.11 2.29
C ILE A 135 -8.78 1.28 1.85
N ARG A 136 -9.57 0.78 2.81
CA ARG A 136 -10.78 -0.01 2.53
C ARG A 136 -11.80 0.76 1.71
N GLU A 137 -12.02 2.04 2.03
CA GLU A 137 -12.91 2.92 1.27
C GLU A 137 -12.41 3.12 -0.17
N LYS A 138 -11.12 3.43 -0.36
CA LYS A 138 -10.56 3.67 -1.69
C LYS A 138 -10.47 2.42 -2.56
N LEU A 139 -10.39 1.25 -1.94
CA LEU A 139 -10.30 -0.05 -2.60
C LEU A 139 -11.61 -0.86 -2.47
N ASP A 140 -12.74 -0.19 -2.17
CA ASP A 140 -14.04 -0.85 -2.01
C ASP A 140 -14.56 -1.38 -3.34
N ARG A 141 -14.16 -2.61 -3.65
CA ARG A 141 -14.49 -3.29 -4.89
C ARG A 141 -14.60 -4.81 -4.66
N PRO A 142 -15.59 -5.51 -5.25
CA PRO A 142 -15.90 -6.90 -4.90
C PRO A 142 -14.79 -7.94 -5.09
N ASP A 143 -13.85 -7.70 -5.98
CA ASP A 143 -12.73 -8.61 -6.29
C ASP A 143 -11.41 -8.17 -5.63
N ILE A 144 -11.44 -7.15 -4.76
CA ILE A 144 -10.30 -6.73 -3.94
C ILE A 144 -10.54 -7.17 -2.50
N HIS A 145 -9.70 -8.08 -2.02
CA HIS A 145 -9.86 -8.65 -0.69
C HIS A 145 -8.82 -8.04 0.25
N ILE A 146 -9.26 -7.48 1.36
CA ILE A 146 -8.38 -6.78 2.32
C ILE A 146 -8.54 -7.38 3.70
N GLU A 147 -7.45 -7.90 4.24
CA GLU A 147 -7.45 -8.59 5.51
C GLU A 147 -6.36 -8.06 6.45
N ARG A 148 -6.73 -7.92 7.72
CA ARG A 148 -5.82 -7.52 8.78
C ARG A 148 -5.17 -8.75 9.38
N ALA A 149 -3.84 -8.75 9.45
CA ALA A 149 -3.07 -9.78 10.15
C ALA A 149 -2.00 -9.09 11.01
N ASN A 150 -2.16 -9.13 12.33
CA ASN A 150 -1.27 -8.46 13.29
C ASN A 150 -1.05 -6.97 12.93
N ALA A 151 0.17 -6.58 12.54
CA ALA A 151 0.58 -5.20 12.26
C ALA A 151 0.68 -4.89 10.75
N CYS A 152 -0.02 -5.66 9.91
CA CYS A 152 -0.10 -5.41 8.48
C CYS A 152 -1.50 -5.66 7.89
N LEU A 153 -1.71 -5.07 6.71
CA LEU A 153 -2.82 -5.36 5.81
C LEU A 153 -2.32 -6.16 4.62
N MET A 154 -3.03 -7.25 4.32
CA MET A 154 -2.85 -8.03 3.11
C MET A 154 -3.94 -7.62 2.13
N ILE A 155 -3.53 -7.12 0.96
CA ILE A 155 -4.44 -6.72 -0.12
C ILE A 155 -4.27 -7.71 -1.27
N ARG A 156 -5.32 -8.46 -1.57
CA ARG A 156 -5.39 -9.40 -2.71
C ARG A 156 -6.13 -8.74 -3.87
N ALA A 157 -5.46 -8.58 -5.00
CA ALA A 157 -5.97 -7.94 -6.20
C ALA A 157 -6.53 -8.99 -7.17
N GLY A 158 -7.83 -9.28 -7.10
CA GLY A 158 -8.48 -10.34 -7.87
C GLY A 158 -8.37 -11.72 -7.21
N ASP A 159 -9.18 -12.66 -7.68
CA ASP A 159 -9.29 -13.99 -7.06
C ASP A 159 -8.11 -14.92 -7.35
N PHE A 160 -7.42 -14.69 -8.48
CA PHE A 160 -6.28 -15.50 -8.93
C PHE A 160 -5.15 -14.60 -9.43
N PRO A 161 -3.88 -15.02 -9.29
CA PRO A 161 -2.77 -14.25 -9.82
C PRO A 161 -2.82 -14.26 -11.36
N ARG A 162 -2.75 -13.07 -11.95
CA ARG A 162 -2.72 -12.87 -13.39
C ARG A 162 -1.30 -12.60 -13.86
N LEU A 163 -0.91 -13.28 -14.94
CA LEU A 163 0.39 -13.11 -15.60
C LEU A 163 0.48 -11.78 -16.37
N GLY A 164 -0.66 -11.23 -16.82
CA GLY A 164 -0.71 -9.95 -17.52
C GLY A 164 -0.04 -9.99 -18.90
N ALA A 165 -0.39 -11.01 -19.67
CA ALA A 165 0.11 -11.21 -21.01
C ALA A 165 -0.37 -10.09 -21.96
N PRO A 166 0.42 -9.65 -22.96
CA PRO A 166 0.07 -8.50 -23.79
C PRO A 166 -1.29 -8.63 -24.48
N GLU A 167 -1.67 -9.87 -24.79
CA GLU A 167 -2.89 -10.24 -25.50
C GLU A 167 -4.15 -10.10 -24.60
N GLU A 168 -3.97 -10.12 -23.27
CA GLU A 168 -5.03 -9.93 -22.27
C GLU A 168 -5.12 -8.48 -21.75
N GLY A 169 -4.13 -7.64 -22.09
CA GLY A 169 -3.94 -6.33 -21.50
C GLY A 169 -3.44 -6.39 -20.05
N LEU A 170 -3.39 -5.21 -19.41
CA LEU A 170 -2.96 -5.11 -18.02
C LEU A 170 -3.97 -5.82 -17.08
N PRO A 171 -3.49 -6.53 -16.04
CA PRO A 171 -4.35 -7.06 -14.99
C PRO A 171 -5.09 -5.92 -14.29
N GLU A 172 -6.37 -5.79 -14.61
CA GLU A 172 -7.16 -4.64 -14.18
C GLU A 172 -7.24 -4.50 -12.63
N PRO A 173 -7.38 -5.57 -11.82
CA PRO A 173 -7.30 -5.45 -10.37
C PRO A 173 -5.97 -4.87 -9.86
N TYR A 174 -4.86 -5.14 -10.57
CA TYR A 174 -3.53 -4.64 -10.18
C TYR A 174 -3.40 -3.17 -10.51
N VAL A 175 -3.95 -2.75 -11.66
CA VAL A 175 -4.06 -1.32 -12.05
C VAL A 175 -4.90 -0.56 -11.05
N PHE A 176 -6.04 -1.12 -10.64
CA PHE A 176 -6.92 -0.51 -9.64
C PHE A 176 -6.23 -0.35 -8.28
N VAL A 177 -5.61 -1.40 -7.74
CA VAL A 177 -4.87 -1.30 -6.47
C VAL A 177 -3.68 -0.35 -6.59
N ASN A 178 -2.95 -0.37 -7.71
CA ASN A 178 -1.84 0.55 -7.96
C ASN A 178 -2.30 2.02 -7.99
N SER A 179 -3.51 2.31 -8.47
CA SER A 179 -4.04 3.69 -8.48
C SER A 179 -4.05 4.34 -7.08
N VAL A 180 -4.20 3.53 -6.02
CA VAL A 180 -4.17 3.96 -4.62
C VAL A 180 -2.77 3.83 -4.03
N LEU A 181 -2.09 2.69 -4.24
CA LEU A 181 -0.84 2.39 -3.54
C LEU A 181 0.40 3.02 -4.17
N ARG A 182 0.34 3.51 -5.42
CA ARG A 182 1.50 4.03 -6.16
C ARG A 182 2.25 5.16 -5.46
N VAL A 183 1.57 5.96 -4.62
CA VAL A 183 2.20 7.04 -3.85
C VAL A 183 3.19 6.55 -2.78
N LEU A 184 3.22 5.24 -2.52
CA LEU A 184 4.16 4.60 -1.60
C LEU A 184 5.42 4.07 -2.30
N ARG A 185 5.48 4.10 -3.65
CA ARG A 185 6.64 3.66 -4.41
C ARG A 185 7.77 4.68 -4.33
N ASP A 186 8.99 4.24 -4.57
CA ASP A 186 10.13 5.13 -4.73
C ASP A 186 9.98 5.91 -6.05
N PRO A 187 10.01 7.26 -6.06
CA PRO A 187 10.02 8.04 -7.30
C PRO A 187 11.31 7.84 -8.12
N LYS A 188 12.40 7.36 -7.51
CA LYS A 188 13.72 7.17 -8.13
C LYS A 188 14.32 5.82 -7.70
N PRO A 189 13.67 4.69 -8.05
CA PRO A 189 14.14 3.38 -7.62
C PRO A 189 15.51 3.05 -8.23
N ASP A 190 16.34 2.34 -7.45
CA ASP A 190 17.55 1.71 -7.95
C ASP A 190 17.23 0.54 -8.91
N ALA A 191 18.24 0.05 -9.62
CA ALA A 191 18.09 -1.10 -10.51
C ALA A 191 17.66 -2.37 -9.77
N LEU A 192 16.71 -3.12 -10.33
CA LEU A 192 16.33 -4.44 -9.79
C LEU A 192 17.31 -5.54 -10.17
N HIS A 193 18.18 -5.33 -11.15
CA HIS A 193 19.24 -6.27 -11.50
C HIS A 193 20.62 -5.68 -11.20
N THR A 194 21.55 -6.56 -10.81
CA THR A 194 22.97 -6.18 -10.81
C THR A 194 23.44 -6.00 -12.25
N TYR A 195 24.34 -5.05 -12.48
CA TYR A 195 24.82 -4.73 -13.82
C TYR A 195 25.41 -5.95 -14.55
N ILE A 196 24.91 -6.20 -15.75
CA ILE A 196 25.43 -7.20 -16.70
C ILE A 196 25.80 -6.45 -17.99
N PRO A 197 27.07 -6.48 -18.42
CA PRO A 197 27.48 -5.80 -19.63
C PRO A 197 26.69 -6.26 -20.86
N ASP A 198 26.32 -5.29 -21.71
CA ASP A 198 25.82 -5.50 -23.07
C ASP A 198 24.51 -6.31 -23.21
N LEU A 199 23.77 -6.53 -22.12
CA LEU A 199 22.48 -7.23 -22.12
C LEU A 199 21.38 -6.37 -21.49
N PRO A 200 20.19 -6.26 -22.12
CA PRO A 200 19.03 -5.65 -21.50
C PRO A 200 18.68 -6.37 -20.20
N SER A 201 18.44 -5.58 -19.16
CA SER A 201 18.08 -6.04 -17.81
C SER A 201 17.22 -4.99 -17.13
N ALA A 202 16.74 -5.27 -15.92
CA ALA A 202 16.10 -4.29 -15.06
C ALA A 202 17.14 -3.30 -14.47
N ASP A 203 17.80 -2.54 -15.34
CA ASP A 203 18.60 -1.38 -14.98
C ASP A 203 17.72 -0.26 -14.37
N VAL A 204 18.31 0.88 -14.01
CA VAL A 204 17.54 1.98 -13.38
C VAL A 204 16.39 2.45 -14.27
N LYS A 205 16.63 2.64 -15.58
CA LYS A 205 15.60 3.13 -16.52
C LYS A 205 14.47 2.12 -16.66
N ASN A 206 14.83 0.86 -16.88
CA ASN A 206 13.90 -0.25 -17.07
C ASN A 206 13.13 -0.57 -15.78
N THR A 207 13.77 -0.41 -14.63
CA THR A 207 13.13 -0.50 -13.32
C THR A 207 12.07 0.58 -13.13
N CYS A 208 12.36 1.84 -13.47
CA CYS A 208 11.36 2.91 -13.42
C CYS A 208 10.14 2.58 -14.29
N ALA A 209 10.37 2.09 -15.51
CA ALA A 209 9.29 1.68 -16.43
C ALA A 209 8.48 0.50 -15.87
N TRP A 210 9.16 -0.54 -15.37
CA TRP A 210 8.51 -1.71 -14.78
C TRP A 210 7.73 -1.35 -13.51
N ALA A 211 8.26 -0.49 -12.64
CA ALA A 211 7.55 -0.05 -11.45
C ALA A 211 6.27 0.72 -11.82
N ALA A 212 6.31 1.52 -12.89
CA ALA A 212 5.18 2.30 -13.41
C ALA A 212 4.25 1.52 -14.36
N ARG A 213 4.46 0.21 -14.58
CA ARG A 213 3.71 -0.60 -15.57
C ARG A 213 2.18 -0.63 -15.37
N PHE A 214 1.70 -0.29 -14.18
CA PHE A 214 0.29 -0.21 -13.83
C PHE A 214 -0.23 1.21 -13.66
N ASP A 215 0.57 2.23 -13.96
CA ASP A 215 0.11 3.63 -13.91
C ASP A 215 -0.82 3.92 -15.09
N LEU A 216 -1.91 4.63 -14.79
CA LEU A 216 -2.78 5.18 -15.82
C LEU A 216 -2.07 6.37 -16.52
N PRO A 217 -2.37 6.66 -17.80
CA PRO A 217 -1.71 7.73 -18.54
C PRO A 217 -1.70 9.10 -17.85
N ASP A 218 -2.76 9.42 -17.10
CA ASP A 218 -2.92 10.70 -16.40
C ASP A 218 -2.59 10.63 -14.91
N ALA A 219 -1.89 9.57 -14.47
CA ALA A 219 -1.52 9.42 -13.06
C ALA A 219 -0.58 10.56 -12.63
N PRO A 220 -0.83 11.22 -11.48
CA PRO A 220 0.03 12.29 -10.99
C PRO A 220 1.45 11.78 -10.70
N PRO A 221 2.48 12.63 -10.62
CA PRO A 221 3.81 12.19 -10.20
C PRO A 221 3.76 11.58 -8.78
N ILE A 222 4.66 10.63 -8.52
CA ILE A 222 4.86 10.10 -7.17
C ILE A 222 5.44 11.23 -6.29
N PRO A 223 4.93 11.44 -5.07
CA PRO A 223 5.47 12.46 -4.17
C PRO A 223 6.95 12.22 -3.85
N GLU A 224 7.76 13.29 -3.90
CA GLU A 224 9.13 13.23 -3.39
C GLU A 224 9.11 13.09 -1.86
N PRO A 225 10.04 12.31 -1.27
CA PRO A 225 10.14 12.20 0.17
C PRO A 225 10.43 13.55 0.85
N PRO A 226 9.87 13.79 2.04
CA PRO A 226 10.24 14.97 2.80
C PRO A 226 11.69 14.85 3.30
N THR A 227 12.38 15.97 3.43
CA THR A 227 13.74 16.02 3.99
C THR A 227 13.75 15.91 5.52
N ILE A 228 12.65 16.31 6.16
CA ILE A 228 12.41 16.21 7.60
C ILE A 228 11.18 15.35 7.84
N VAL A 229 11.23 14.44 8.79
CA VAL A 229 10.10 13.60 9.17
C VAL A 229 8.96 14.52 9.66
N PRO A 230 7.77 14.45 9.03
CA PRO A 230 6.65 15.27 9.45
C PRO A 230 6.24 14.94 10.88
N GLN A 231 5.79 15.96 11.61
CA GLN A 231 5.07 15.74 12.87
C GLN A 231 3.84 14.88 12.57
N PRO A 232 3.49 13.91 13.44
CA PRO A 232 2.20 13.23 13.30
C PRO A 232 1.13 14.33 13.31
N MET A 233 0.36 14.44 12.21
CA MET A 233 -0.83 15.29 12.25
C MET A 233 -1.62 14.84 13.47
N LYS A 234 -1.99 15.79 14.36
CA LYS A 234 -2.93 15.50 15.45
C LYS A 234 -4.23 15.05 14.81
N ARG A 235 -4.35 13.74 14.56
CA ARG A 235 -5.60 13.11 14.13
C ARG A 235 -6.48 13.14 15.37
N GLU A 236 -7.47 14.03 15.38
CA GLU A 236 -8.58 13.85 16.31
C GLU A 236 -9.15 12.45 16.05
N PRO A 237 -9.45 11.66 17.10
CA PRO A 237 -9.94 10.31 16.94
C PRO A 237 -11.14 10.31 15.99
N ALA A 238 -11.14 9.40 15.01
CA ALA A 238 -12.23 9.25 14.06
C ALA A 238 -13.53 8.96 14.84
N ARG A 239 -14.45 9.91 14.85
CA ARG A 239 -15.74 9.79 15.53
C ARG A 239 -16.65 8.94 14.66
N ARG A 240 -17.24 7.90 15.24
CA ARG A 240 -18.21 7.04 14.55
C ARG A 240 -19.39 7.88 14.06
N SER A 241 -19.92 7.55 12.89
CA SER A 241 -21.17 8.15 12.41
C SER A 241 -22.32 7.82 13.36
N VAL A 242 -23.24 8.76 13.50
CA VAL A 242 -24.37 8.68 14.43
C VAL A 242 -25.65 8.62 13.63
N ARG A 243 -26.51 7.63 13.93
CA ARG A 243 -27.80 7.49 13.26
C ARG A 243 -28.74 8.60 13.69
N GLY A 244 -29.44 9.23 12.74
CA GLY A 244 -30.54 10.15 13.02
C GLY A 244 -31.56 9.52 13.97
N GLY A 245 -32.01 10.30 14.95
CA GLY A 245 -32.83 9.88 16.08
C GLY A 245 -32.02 9.51 17.33
N SER A 246 -30.69 9.38 17.23
CA SER A 246 -29.82 9.09 18.38
C SER A 246 -29.29 10.39 19.01
N PRO A 247 -28.98 10.38 20.33
CA PRO A 247 -28.31 11.50 20.97
C PRO A 247 -26.88 11.67 20.44
N CYS A 248 -26.46 12.91 20.29
CA CYS A 248 -25.12 13.30 19.89
C CYS A 248 -24.11 12.82 20.96
N PRO A 249 -23.08 12.03 20.58
CA PRO A 249 -22.12 11.51 21.55
C PRO A 249 -21.16 12.58 22.08
N GLU A 250 -20.94 13.64 21.29
CA GLU A 250 -19.97 14.68 21.60
C GLU A 250 -20.35 16.01 20.93
N ALA A 251 -20.29 17.09 21.70
CA ALA A 251 -20.59 18.42 21.19
C ALA A 251 -19.63 18.82 20.06
N GLY A 252 -20.17 19.36 18.97
CA GLY A 252 -19.36 19.76 17.82
C GLY A 252 -20.15 19.91 16.53
N TRP A 253 -19.42 20.12 15.44
CA TRP A 253 -20.00 20.27 14.12
C TRP A 253 -20.21 18.91 13.46
N TRP A 254 -21.44 18.67 13.02
CA TRP A 254 -21.81 17.46 12.30
C TRP A 254 -22.56 17.81 11.02
N LEU A 255 -22.43 16.96 10.01
CA LEU A 255 -23.17 17.08 8.75
C LEU A 255 -23.80 15.75 8.38
N THR A 256 -24.80 15.79 7.51
CA THR A 256 -25.39 14.58 6.91
C THR A 256 -25.49 14.73 5.40
N PRO A 257 -25.08 13.72 4.60
CA PRO A 257 -25.27 13.73 3.16
C PRO A 257 -26.76 13.69 2.77
N ALA A 258 -27.66 13.34 3.72
CA ALA A 258 -29.09 13.26 3.47
C ALA A 258 -29.74 14.61 3.11
N LYS A 259 -29.09 15.74 3.43
CA LYS A 259 -29.53 17.10 3.09
C LYS A 259 -28.33 18.01 2.80
N PRO A 260 -28.24 18.61 1.60
CA PRO A 260 -27.23 19.63 1.29
C PRO A 260 -27.31 20.81 2.27
N GLY A 261 -26.16 21.32 2.73
CA GLY A 261 -26.11 22.41 3.71
C GLY A 261 -26.63 22.03 5.11
N SER A 262 -26.62 20.73 5.46
CA SER A 262 -27.05 20.24 6.78
C SER A 262 -26.06 20.48 7.92
N ARG A 263 -24.85 20.95 7.61
CA ARG A 263 -23.78 21.17 8.59
C ARG A 263 -24.30 22.07 9.71
N ARG A 264 -24.34 21.54 10.94
CA ARG A 264 -24.73 22.30 12.12
C ARG A 264 -23.96 21.84 13.35
N TYR A 265 -23.88 22.72 14.33
CA TYR A 265 -23.35 22.39 15.64
C TYR A 265 -24.41 21.65 16.45
N PHE A 266 -24.00 20.63 17.19
CA PHE A 266 -24.82 19.87 18.13
C PHE A 266 -24.16 19.90 19.50
N GLU A 267 -24.97 19.98 20.55
CA GLU A 267 -24.50 19.74 21.92
C GLU A 267 -24.45 18.24 22.23
N ALA A 268 -23.61 17.83 23.18
CA ALA A 268 -23.59 16.44 23.65
C ALA A 268 -24.95 16.08 24.27
N GLY A 269 -25.52 14.94 23.86
CA GLY A 269 -26.86 14.49 24.25
C GLY A 269 -27.99 15.05 23.38
N GLU A 270 -27.74 16.02 22.50
CA GLU A 270 -28.76 16.56 21.60
C GLU A 270 -29.22 15.50 20.59
N ILE A 271 -30.53 15.35 20.39
CA ILE A 271 -31.07 14.37 19.44
C ILE A 271 -30.81 14.82 18.01
N MET A 272 -30.06 14.02 17.26
CA MET A 272 -29.76 14.32 15.87
C MET A 272 -30.97 14.07 14.97
N PRO A 273 -31.42 15.04 14.15
CA PRO A 273 -32.68 14.90 13.45
C PRO A 273 -32.61 13.85 12.33
N VAL A 274 -33.73 13.19 12.10
CA VAL A 274 -33.95 12.33 10.92
C VAL A 274 -34.45 13.23 9.78
N ILE A 275 -33.79 13.15 8.62
CA ILE A 275 -34.19 13.85 7.42
C ILE A 275 -35.13 12.93 6.61
N GLU A 276 -36.42 13.25 6.61
CA GLU A 276 -37.42 12.54 5.83
C GLU A 276 -37.31 12.88 4.33
N GLY A 277 -37.51 11.88 3.45
CA GLY A 277 -37.53 12.07 2.00
C GLY A 277 -36.16 12.13 1.30
N SER A 278 -35.07 11.75 1.98
CA SER A 278 -33.74 11.69 1.35
C SER A 278 -33.63 10.51 0.37
N SER A 279 -32.99 10.73 -0.78
CA SER A 279 -32.63 9.68 -1.76
C SER A 279 -31.58 8.68 -1.23
N TRP A 280 -30.98 8.95 -0.07
CA TRP A 280 -29.86 8.20 0.51
C TRP A 280 -30.23 7.25 1.66
N GLY A 281 -31.52 6.99 1.91
CA GLY A 281 -31.97 6.07 2.97
C GLY A 281 -31.94 6.68 4.38
N THR A 282 -31.57 5.91 5.40
CA THR A 282 -31.54 6.36 6.82
C THR A 282 -30.48 7.43 7.07
N THR A 283 -30.88 8.56 7.67
CA THR A 283 -29.98 9.68 7.99
C THR A 283 -28.83 9.24 8.89
N SER A 284 -27.60 9.47 8.43
CA SER A 284 -26.37 9.30 9.22
C SER A 284 -25.65 10.64 9.32
N TRP A 285 -25.28 11.02 10.54
CA TRP A 285 -24.54 12.23 10.86
C TRP A 285 -23.06 11.91 11.02
N HIS A 286 -22.21 12.71 10.41
CA HIS A 286 -20.76 12.55 10.36
C HIS A 286 -20.10 13.79 10.97
N TRP A 287 -19.03 13.59 11.73
CA TRP A 287 -18.24 14.68 12.29
C TRP A 287 -17.66 15.54 11.16
N SER A 288 -17.78 16.86 11.30
CA SER A 288 -17.30 17.85 10.33
C SER A 288 -16.41 18.86 11.06
N PRO A 289 -15.08 18.64 11.13
CA PRO A 289 -14.20 19.61 11.77
C PRO A 289 -14.28 20.98 11.06
N ASP A 290 -13.96 22.05 11.78
CA ASP A 290 -13.87 23.40 11.17
C ASP A 290 -12.73 23.44 10.13
N GLU A 291 -13.03 23.91 8.93
CA GLU A 291 -12.06 24.02 7.80
C GLU A 291 -11.04 25.16 7.97
N ASN A 292 -11.03 25.87 9.10
CA ASN A 292 -10.03 26.91 9.37
C ASN A 292 -8.96 26.39 10.34
N ARG A 293 -7.94 25.71 9.81
CA ARG A 293 -6.63 25.58 10.46
C ARG A 293 -5.51 25.32 9.47
#